data_AF-A0A099XW61-F1
#
_entry.id   AF-A0A099XW61-F1
#
_cell.length_a   1.000
_cell.length_b   1.000
_cell.length_c   1.000
_cell.angle_alpha   90.00
_cell.angle_beta   90.00
_cell.angle_gamma   90.00
#
_symmetry.space_group_name_H-M   'P 1'
#
loop_
_entity.id
_entity.type
_entity.pdbx_description
1 polymer ?
#
loop_
_entity_poly.entity_id
_entity_poly.type
_entity_poly.pdbx_seq_one_letter_code
_entity_poly.pdbx_strand_id
1 'polypeptide(L)'
;MMSVITDNFTKFENYKQLTAFVGFSPRLYQSGTSVKGKGHICKMGKPQIRKLLYLCSWSAKRVNKTCMEMYKRLKEKGKPERVIKIAIANKLIKQIFAIAKNKKYYNENHQSLYCIN
;
A
#
# COMPACT_ATOMS: atom_id res chain seq x y z
N MET A 1 16.05 -6.81 1.46
CA MET A 1 15.93 -5.37 1.81
C MET A 1 14.75 -5.07 2.75
N MET A 2 13.51 -5.42 2.41
CA MET A 2 12.34 -5.11 3.27
C MET A 2 12.43 -5.81 4.64
N SER A 3 12.66 -7.13 4.69
CA SER A 3 12.77 -7.88 5.95
C SER A 3 13.89 -7.34 6.87
N VAL A 4 15.06 -6.98 6.34
CA VAL A 4 16.16 -6.38 7.14
C VAL A 4 15.76 -5.05 7.78
N ILE A 5 15.04 -4.20 7.05
CA ILE A 5 14.61 -2.89 7.55
C ILE A 5 13.50 -3.02 8.59
N THR A 6 12.62 -4.02 8.42
CA THR A 6 11.51 -4.29 9.33
C THR A 6 11.87 -5.23 10.47
N ASP A 7 13.14 -5.65 10.57
CA ASP A 7 13.62 -6.68 11.50
C ASP A 7 12.73 -7.94 11.45
N ASN A 8 12.63 -8.52 10.26
CA ASN A 8 11.73 -9.62 9.95
C ASN A 8 10.26 -9.37 10.35
N PHE A 9 9.81 -8.10 10.26
CA PHE A 9 8.47 -7.64 10.61
C PHE A 9 8.12 -7.73 12.10
N THR A 10 9.09 -7.94 12.99
CA THR A 10 8.88 -7.96 14.45
C THR A 10 8.65 -6.56 15.02
N LYS A 11 9.19 -5.53 14.36
CA LYS A 11 9.06 -4.11 14.77
C LYS A 11 7.66 -3.51 14.65
N PHE A 12 6.72 -4.22 14.04
CA PHE A 12 5.40 -3.68 13.75
C PHE A 12 4.30 -4.66 14.16
N GLU A 13 3.37 -4.19 15.00
CA GLU A 13 2.22 -4.99 15.42
C GLU A 13 1.11 -5.01 14.37
N ASN A 14 1.01 -3.92 13.61
CA ASN A 14 -0.04 -3.70 12.62
C ASN A 14 0.53 -3.22 11.28
N TYR A 15 -0.08 -3.65 10.17
CA TYR A 15 0.25 -3.17 8.83
C TYR A 15 0.17 -1.64 8.71
N LYS A 16 -0.69 -0.98 9.49
CA LYS A 16 -0.79 0.50 9.51
C LYS A 16 0.52 1.15 9.94
N GLN A 17 1.20 0.60 10.94
CA GLN A 17 2.50 1.09 11.42
C GLN A 17 3.57 0.91 10.33
N LEU A 18 3.58 -0.25 9.66
CA LEU A 18 4.48 -0.50 8.55
C LEU A 18 4.23 0.46 7.37
N THR A 19 2.98 0.64 6.95
CA THR A 19 2.61 1.57 5.86
C THR A 19 2.98 3.01 6.20
N ALA A 20 2.82 3.43 7.46
CA ALA A 20 3.23 4.76 7.93
C ALA A 20 4.76 4.90 7.92
N PHE A 21 5.48 3.90 8.43
CA PHE A 21 6.94 3.88 8.47
C PHE A 21 7.57 3.97 7.07
N VAL A 22 7.02 3.24 6.10
CA VAL A 22 7.51 3.25 4.71
C VAL A 22 7.07 4.51 3.94
N GLY A 23 6.09 5.24 4.46
CA GLY A 23 5.60 6.47 3.85
C GLY A 23 4.64 6.25 2.68
N PHE A 24 3.73 5.29 2.80
CA PHE A 24 2.60 5.09 1.87
C PHE A 24 1.24 5.43 2.48
N SER A 25 1.20 5.84 3.75
CA SER A 25 -0.04 6.28 4.39
C SER A 25 -0.54 7.58 3.76
N PRO A 26 -1.80 7.68 3.33
CA PRO A 26 -2.37 8.94 2.85
C PRO A 26 -2.49 9.93 4.02
N ARG A 27 -1.96 11.12 3.83
CA ARG A 27 -2.13 12.29 4.69
C ARG A 27 -3.16 13.21 4.05
N LEU A 28 -4.28 13.39 4.75
CA LEU A 28 -5.24 14.44 4.44
C LEU A 28 -4.73 15.73 5.09
N TYR A 29 -4.75 16.83 4.33
CA TYR A 29 -4.48 18.15 4.87
C TYR A 29 -5.82 18.84 5.10
N GLN A 30 -6.29 18.80 6.35
CA GLN A 30 -7.47 19.54 6.81
C GLN A 30 -7.03 20.49 7.92
N SER A 31 -7.11 21.79 7.65
CA SER A 31 -7.08 22.84 8.67
C SER A 31 -8.46 23.50 8.70
N GLY A 32 -9.19 23.33 9.81
CA GLY A 32 -10.57 23.81 9.95
C GLY A 32 -11.58 23.11 9.02
N THR A 33 -12.79 23.66 8.94
CA THR A 33 -13.92 23.13 8.16
C THR A 33 -13.84 23.40 6.64
N SER A 34 -12.99 24.34 6.20
CA SER A 34 -13.03 24.88 4.83
C SER A 34 -11.86 24.45 3.91
N VAL A 35 -10.73 23.99 4.46
CA VAL A 35 -9.56 23.61 3.63
C VAL A 35 -9.52 22.10 3.40
N LYS A 36 -9.99 21.66 2.22
CA LYS A 36 -9.79 20.29 1.72
C LYS A 36 -8.63 20.27 0.72
N GLY A 37 -7.40 20.30 1.23
CA GLY A 37 -6.20 20.20 0.39
C GLY A 37 -6.12 18.86 -0.35
N LYS A 38 -5.41 18.81 -1.50
CA LYS A 38 -5.13 17.54 -2.19
C LYS A 38 -4.34 16.62 -1.26
N GLY A 39 -4.83 15.40 -1.03
CA GLY A 39 -4.16 14.43 -0.18
C GLY A 39 -2.80 14.00 -0.75
N HIS A 40 -1.79 13.88 0.11
CA HIS A 40 -0.45 13.44 -0.24
C HIS A 40 -0.04 12.23 0.59
N ILE A 41 0.87 11.39 0.10
CA ILE A 41 1.46 10.34 0.95
C ILE A 41 2.41 10.95 1.98
N CYS A 42 2.42 10.42 3.20
CA CYS A 42 3.45 10.72 4.18
C CYS A 42 4.82 10.35 3.60
N LYS A 43 5.79 11.26 3.52
CA LYS A 43 7.14 10.96 2.99
C LYS A 43 8.09 10.40 4.07
N MET A 44 7.55 9.61 5.00
CA MET A 44 8.31 9.02 6.10
C MET A 44 9.19 7.86 5.61
N GLY A 45 10.28 7.59 6.33
CA GLY A 45 11.23 6.53 5.99
C GLY A 45 12.08 6.79 4.75
N LYS A 46 12.86 5.78 4.35
CA LYS A 46 13.87 5.89 3.28
C LYS A 46 13.21 6.01 1.89
N PRO A 47 13.55 7.04 1.07
CA PRO A 47 13.02 7.22 -0.28
C PRO A 47 13.23 6.04 -1.23
N GLN A 48 14.32 5.28 -1.04
CA GLN A 48 14.65 4.11 -1.84
C GLN A 48 13.57 3.02 -1.75
N ILE A 49 13.01 2.79 -0.55
CA ILE A 49 11.95 1.79 -0.34
C ILE A 49 10.69 2.19 -1.10
N ARG A 50 10.35 3.49 -1.10
CA ARG A 50 9.20 4.00 -1.86
C ARG A 50 9.40 3.85 -3.36
N LYS A 51 10.59 4.13 -3.88
CA LYS A 51 10.93 3.92 -5.30
C LYS A 51 10.80 2.43 -5.67
N LEU A 52 11.34 1.54 -4.84
CA LEU A 52 11.27 0.10 -5.07
C LEU A 52 9.82 -0.41 -5.09
N LEU A 53 9.02 -0.07 -4.08
CA LEU A 53 7.62 -0.48 -4.02
C LEU A 53 6.78 0.11 -5.15
N TYR A 54 7.08 1.34 -5.57
CA TYR A 54 6.48 1.93 -6.76
C TYR A 54 6.85 1.14 -8.02
N LEU A 55 8.10 0.67 -8.17
CA LEU A 55 8.51 -0.17 -9.29
C LEU A 55 7.82 -1.54 -9.24
N CYS A 56 7.72 -2.18 -8.06
CA CYS A 56 7.00 -3.43 -7.88
C CYS A 56 5.53 -3.34 -8.34
N SER A 57 4.90 -2.18 -8.15
CA SER A 57 3.52 -1.95 -8.61
C SER A 57 3.34 -2.07 -10.13
N TRP A 58 4.40 -1.84 -10.92
CA TRP A 58 4.34 -1.92 -12.39
C TRP A 58 4.22 -3.36 -12.87
N SER A 59 4.94 -4.28 -12.24
CA SER A 59 4.81 -5.71 -12.53
C SER A 59 3.52 -6.26 -11.93
N ALA A 60 3.21 -5.88 -10.68
CA ALA A 60 2.01 -6.35 -9.97
C ALA A 60 0.71 -6.02 -10.71
N LYS A 61 0.62 -4.85 -11.37
CA LYS A 61 -0.56 -4.47 -12.15
C LYS A 61 -0.79 -5.33 -13.40
N ARG A 62 0.16 -6.17 -13.81
CA ARG A 62 0.04 -7.07 -14.97
C ARG A 62 -0.12 -8.53 -14.57
N VAL A 63 0.54 -8.96 -13.49
CA VAL A 63 0.62 -10.39 -13.12
C VAL A 63 -0.37 -10.78 -12.03
N ASN A 64 -0.72 -9.88 -11.11
CA ASN A 64 -1.57 -10.19 -9.98
C ASN A 64 -3.03 -9.81 -10.30
N LYS A 65 -3.93 -10.80 -10.38
CA LYS A 65 -5.37 -10.61 -10.69
C LYS A 65 -6.01 -9.53 -9.82
N THR A 66 -5.80 -9.60 -8.50
CA THR A 66 -6.37 -8.64 -7.55
C THR A 66 -5.78 -7.22 -7.68
N CYS A 67 -4.59 -7.07 -8.26
CA CYS A 67 -3.98 -5.78 -8.57
C CYS A 67 -4.44 -5.26 -9.94
N MET A 68 -4.64 -6.15 -10.92
CA MET A 68 -5.24 -5.84 -12.22
C MET A 68 -6.65 -5.28 -12.07
N GLU A 69 -7.51 -5.94 -11.29
CA GLU A 69 -8.87 -5.49 -11.00
C GLU A 69 -8.87 -4.12 -10.31
N MET A 70 -8.00 -3.94 -9.32
CA MET A 70 -7.85 -2.66 -8.63
C MET A 70 -7.37 -1.56 -9.58
N TYR A 71 -6.45 -1.88 -10.49
CA TYR A 71 -5.98 -0.96 -11.51
C TYR A 71 -7.12 -0.52 -12.44
N LYS A 72 -7.86 -1.48 -13.01
CA LYS A 72 -9.01 -1.21 -13.90
C LYS A 72 -10.05 -0.32 -13.20
N ARG A 73 -10.49 -0.73 -12.00
CA ARG A 73 -11.46 0.02 -11.19
C ARG A 73 -11.03 1.45 -10.86
N LEU A 74 -9.75 1.68 -10.56
CA LEU A 74 -9.25 3.02 -10.26
C LEU A 74 -9.02 3.86 -11.52
N LYS A 75 -8.67 3.22 -12.63
CA LYS A 75 -8.50 3.86 -13.93
C LYS A 75 -9.85 4.34 -14.49
N GLU A 76 -10.89 3.53 -14.38
CA GLU A 76 -12.28 3.89 -14.72
C GLU A 76 -12.77 5.09 -13.90
N LYS A 77 -12.36 5.20 -12.63
CA LYS A 77 -12.62 6.36 -11.77
C LYS A 77 -11.78 7.61 -12.10
N GLY A 78 -11.06 7.62 -13.21
CA GLY A 78 -10.25 8.75 -13.66
C GLY A 78 -9.04 9.07 -12.76
N LYS A 79 -8.59 8.13 -11.92
CA LYS A 79 -7.45 8.40 -11.03
C LYS A 79 -6.13 8.49 -11.82
N PRO A 80 -5.22 9.43 -11.49
CA PRO A 80 -3.92 9.51 -12.15
C PRO A 80 -3.09 8.23 -11.98
N GLU A 81 -2.33 7.83 -13.00
CA GLU A 81 -1.51 6.60 -13.01
C GLU A 81 -0.64 6.46 -11.75
N ARG A 82 -0.03 7.57 -11.33
CA ARG A 82 0.82 7.62 -10.14
C ARG A 82 0.06 7.26 -8.86
N VAL A 83 -1.18 7.73 -8.72
CA VAL A 83 -2.04 7.44 -7.56
C VAL A 83 -2.43 5.97 -7.55
N ILE A 84 -2.76 5.41 -8.72
CA ILE A 84 -3.11 3.99 -8.85
C ILE A 84 -1.92 3.12 -8.43
N LYS A 85 -0.72 3.42 -8.91
CA LYS A 85 0.52 2.71 -8.56
C LYS A 85 0.84 2.77 -7.07
N ILE A 86 0.63 3.94 -6.44
CA ILE A 86 0.77 4.10 -4.99
C ILE A 86 -0.25 3.24 -4.23
N ALA A 87 -1.50 3.15 -4.70
CA ALA A 87 -2.51 2.29 -4.11
C ALA A 87 -2.15 0.80 -4.23
N ILE A 88 -1.62 0.37 -5.38
CA ILE A 88 -1.10 -0.99 -5.60
C ILE A 88 0.07 -1.27 -4.66
N ALA A 89 1.05 -0.37 -4.56
CA ALA A 89 2.16 -0.51 -3.63
C ALA A 89 1.68 -0.68 -2.18
N ASN A 90 0.68 0.10 -1.74
CA ASN A 90 0.12 -0.04 -0.41
C ASN A 90 -0.60 -1.38 -0.20
N LYS A 91 -1.28 -1.91 -1.23
CA LYS A 91 -1.87 -3.26 -1.19
C LYS A 91 -0.79 -4.34 -1.03
N LEU A 92 0.33 -4.23 -1.75
CA LEU A 92 1.46 -5.16 -1.63
C LEU A 92 2.06 -5.14 -0.21
N ILE A 93 2.21 -3.98 0.41
CA ILE A 93 2.71 -3.86 1.80
C ILE A 93 1.83 -4.66 2.76
N LYS A 94 0.49 -4.53 2.63
CA LYS A 94 -0.46 -5.27 3.47
C LYS A 94 -0.34 -6.78 3.28
N GLN A 95 -0.20 -7.23 2.03
CA GLN A 95 -0.02 -8.66 1.71
C GLN A 95 1.28 -9.20 2.31
N ILE A 96 2.40 -8.49 2.15
CA ILE A 96 3.69 -8.85 2.71
C ILE A 96 3.60 -8.97 4.24
N PHE A 97 2.97 -8.00 4.90
CA PHE A 97 2.81 -8.02 6.35
C PHE A 97 1.95 -9.21 6.83
N ALA A 98 0.84 -9.48 6.14
CA ALA A 98 -0.03 -10.61 6.47
C ALA A 98 0.68 -11.96 6.32
N ILE A 99 1.47 -12.14 5.25
CA ILE A 99 2.25 -13.37 5.02
C ILE A 99 3.33 -13.52 6.12
N ALA A 100 4.05 -12.43 6.41
CA ALA A 100 5.11 -12.44 7.42
C ALA A 100 4.57 -12.79 8.82
N LYS A 101 3.41 -12.25 9.20
CA LYS A 101 2.82 -12.46 10.53
C LYS A 101 2.12 -13.80 10.67
N ASN A 102 1.37 -14.23 9.65
CA ASN A 102 0.57 -15.45 9.72
C ASN A 102 1.33 -16.72 9.32
N LYS A 103 2.57 -16.61 8.81
CA LYS A 103 3.37 -17.71 8.22
C LYS A 103 2.59 -18.57 7.20
N LYS A 104 1.51 -18.02 6.64
CA LYS A 104 0.65 -18.67 5.65
C LYS A 104 1.03 -18.16 4.26
N TYR A 105 1.06 -19.07 3.29
CA TYR A 105 1.32 -18.72 1.90
C TYR A 105 0.25 -17.76 1.36
N TYR A 106 0.66 -16.93 0.39
CA TYR A 106 -0.26 -16.07 -0.32
C TYR A 106 -1.33 -16.92 -1.03
N ASN A 107 -2.59 -16.69 -0.70
CA ASN A 107 -3.72 -17.30 -1.40
C ASN A 107 -4.37 -16.22 -2.29
N GLU A 108 -4.44 -16.49 -3.59
CA GLU A 108 -5.03 -15.58 -4.58
C GLU A 108 -6.52 -15.29 -4.34
N ASN A 109 -7.22 -16.20 -3.67
CA ASN A 109 -8.65 -16.10 -3.32
C ASN A 109 -8.88 -15.51 -1.92
N HIS A 110 -7.83 -14.99 -1.25
CA HIS A 110 -7.98 -14.39 0.06
C HIS A 110 -8.73 -13.06 -0.03
N GLN A 111 -10.06 -13.11 0.06
CA GLN A 111 -10.89 -11.92 0.23
C GLN A 111 -10.62 -11.31 1.61
N SER A 112 -10.06 -10.11 1.61
CA SER A 112 -9.97 -9.28 2.80
C SER A 112 -11.39 -8.97 3.26
N LEU A 113 -11.83 -9.52 4.40
CA LEU A 113 -13.13 -9.29 5.07
C LEU A 113 -13.36 -7.83 5.51
N TYR A 114 -12.62 -6.85 4.98
CA TYR A 114 -12.79 -5.42 5.26
C TYR A 114 -13.71 -4.74 4.24
N CYS A 115 -14.87 -5.35 3.98
CA CYS A 115 -16.08 -4.62 3.61
C CYS A 115 -17.00 -4.74 4.83
N ILE A 116 -17.59 -3.62 5.26
CA ILE A 116 -18.52 -3.46 6.41
C ILE A 116 -17.84 -3.01 7.72
N ASN A 117 -17.55 -1.70 7.79
CA ASN A 117 -18.28 -0.72 8.62
C ASN A 117 -17.68 0.66 8.38
#